data_AF-A0A838G7M6-F1
#
_entry.id   AF-A0A838G7M6-F1
#
_cell.length_a   1.000
_cell.length_b   1.000
_cell.length_c   1.000
_cell.angle_alpha   90.00
_cell.angle_beta   90.00
_cell.angle_gamma   90.00
#
_symmetry.space_group_name_H-M   'P 1'
#
loop_
_entity.id
_entity.type
_entity.pdbx_description
1 polymer ?
#
loop_
_entity_poly.entity_id
_entity_poly.type
_entity_poly.pdbx_seq_one_letter_code
_entity_poly.pdbx_strand_id
1 'polypeptide(L)' 'MASRLVVKVTCGTDDPERCNQAFTVASAAVAAGVGVSLWLTGEAAWFAVPGRAGEVSLPHAAPLA' A
#
# COMPACT_ATOMS: atom_id res chain seq x y z
N MET A 1 21.40 -1.75 14.09
CA MET A 1 20.89 -1.35 12.76
C MET A 1 19.37 -1.34 12.83
N ALA A 2 18.70 -0.25 12.46
CA ALA A 2 17.25 -0.29 12.30
C ALA A 2 16.93 -1.11 11.04
N SER A 3 16.04 -2.11 11.15
CA SER A 3 15.53 -2.84 9.98
C SER A 3 14.71 -1.89 9.11
N ARG A 4 14.89 -1.96 7.79
CA ARG A 4 14.10 -1.20 6.82
C ARG A 4 13.44 -2.16 5.84
N LEU A 5 12.14 -1.97 5.61
CA LEU A 5 11.36 -2.74 4.64
C LEU A 5 11.03 -1.87 3.42
N VAL A 6 11.31 -2.38 2.23
CA VAL A 6 10.87 -1.78 0.97
C VAL A 6 9.76 -2.65 0.40
N VAL A 7 8.57 -2.07 0.18
CA VAL A 7 7.43 -2.76 -0.43
C VAL A 7 7.17 -2.15 -1.80
N LYS A 8 7.35 -2.94 -2.85
CA LYS A 8 6.96 -2.54 -4.22
C LYS A 8 5.49 -2.86 -4.42
N VAL A 9 4.69 -1.83 -4.66
CA VAL A 9 3.26 -1.96 -4.97
C VAL A 9 3.10 -1.76 -6.47
N THR A 10 2.57 -2.77 -7.16
CA THR A 10 2.37 -2.75 -8.62
C THR A 10 0.90 -2.68 -9.03
N CYS A 11 0.01 -3.13 -8.13
CA CYS A 11 -1.43 -3.24 -8.35
C CYS A 11 -2.14 -2.11 -7.62
N GLY A 12 -3.20 -1.59 -8.22
CA GLY A 12 -4.08 -0.59 -7.65
C GLY A 12 -5.53 -1.07 -7.66
N THR A 13 -6.43 -0.25 -8.20
CA THR A 13 -7.86 -0.56 -8.33
C THR A 13 -8.17 -1.71 -9.30
N ASP A 14 -7.20 -2.09 -10.14
CA ASP A 14 -7.29 -3.20 -11.09
C ASP A 14 -7.21 -4.58 -10.41
N ASP A 15 -6.56 -4.67 -9.24
CA ASP A 15 -6.41 -5.89 -8.45
C ASP A 15 -6.38 -5.52 -6.95
N PRO A 16 -7.56 -5.16 -6.38
CA PRO A 16 -7.66 -4.53 -5.06
C PRO A 16 -7.23 -5.47 -3.92
N GLU A 17 -7.43 -6.79 -4.03
CA GLU A 17 -6.90 -7.75 -3.06
C GLU A 17 -5.38 -7.73 -2.99
N ARG A 18 -4.67 -7.82 -4.12
CA ARG A 18 -3.19 -7.79 -4.12
C ARG A 18 -2.64 -6.43 -3.73
N CYS A 19 -3.33 -5.35 -4.10
CA CYS A 19 -3.03 -4.01 -3.60
C CYS A 19 -3.13 -3.97 -2.06
N ASN A 20 -4.28 -4.37 -1.50
CA ASN A 20 -4.54 -4.33 -0.06
C ASN A 20 -3.54 -5.19 0.74
N GLN A 21 -3.11 -6.34 0.20
CA GLN A 21 -2.07 -7.16 0.84
C GLN A 21 -0.75 -6.39 1.03
N ALA A 22 -0.30 -5.63 0.03
CA ALA A 22 0.94 -4.85 0.12
C ALA A 22 0.85 -3.76 1.20
N PHE A 23 -0.28 -3.05 1.27
CA PHE A 23 -0.53 -2.04 2.30
C PHE A 23 -0.70 -2.64 3.70
N THR A 24 -1.29 -3.83 3.81
CA THR A 24 -1.40 -4.56 5.08
C THR A 24 -0.01 -4.94 5.62
N VAL A 25 0.87 -5.48 4.78
CA VAL A 25 2.25 -5.81 5.16
C VAL A 25 3.04 -4.56 5.55
N ALA A 26 2.93 -3.49 4.77
CA ALA A 26 3.55 -2.21 5.07
C ALA A 26 3.08 -1.64 6.42
N SER A 27 1.77 -1.65 6.67
CA SER A 27 1.16 -1.15 7.90
C SER A 27 1.58 -1.98 9.12
N ALA A 28 1.62 -3.31 8.99
CA ALA A 28 2.08 -4.20 10.05
C ALA A 28 3.56 -3.94 10.41
N ALA A 29 4.41 -3.70 9.41
CA ALA A 29 5.81 -3.36 9.63
C ALA A 29 5.98 -2.00 10.33
N VAL A 30 5.20 -0.98 9.93
CA VAL A 30 5.16 0.32 10.63
C VAL A 30 4.74 0.14 12.09
N ALA A 31 3.67 -0.63 12.34
CA ALA A 31 3.19 -0.92 13.69
C ALA A 31 4.22 -1.65 14.56
N ALA A 32 5.11 -2.45 13.95
CA ALA A 32 6.22 -3.12 14.62
C ALA A 32 7.48 -2.24 14.80
N GLY A 33 7.43 -0.95 14.44
CA GLY A 33 8.55 -0.02 14.57
C GLY A 33 9.62 -0.14 13.47
N VAL A 34 9.32 -0.83 12.36
CA VAL A 34 10.21 -0.97 11.20
C VAL A 34 10.05 0.24 10.28
N GLY A 35 11.15 0.81 9.80
CA GLY A 35 11.09 1.87 8.80
C GLY A 35 10.62 1.31 7.45
N VAL A 36 9.52 1.85 6.90
CA VAL A 36 8.96 1.37 5.62
C VAL A 36 9.18 2.38 4.50
N SER A 37 9.39 1.89 3.28
CA SER A 37 9.36 2.68 2.06
C SER A 37 8.50 1.99 1.02
N LEU A 38 7.46 2.69 0.56
CA LEU A 38 6.61 2.23 -0.53
C LEU A 38 7.21 2.66 -1.86
N TRP A 39 7.36 1.70 -2.77
CA TRP A 39 7.69 1.98 -4.16
C TRP A 39 6.47 1.71 -5.02
N LEU A 40 5.72 2.77 -5.32
CA LEU A 40 4.54 2.72 -6.16
C LEU A 40 4.95 2.65 -7.64
N THR A 41 4.47 1.64 -8.34
CA THR A 41 4.77 1.39 -9.77
C THR A 41 3.52 0.82 -10.46
N GLY A 42 3.45 0.89 -11.79
CA GLY A 42 2.28 0.39 -12.52
C GLY A 42 1.01 1.13 -12.09
N GLU A 43 -0.08 0.38 -11.87
CA GLU A 43 -1.36 0.96 -11.47
C GLU A 43 -1.31 1.67 -10.12
N ALA A 44 -0.49 1.18 -9.18
CA ALA A 44 -0.33 1.79 -7.87
C ALA A 44 0.28 3.21 -7.93
N ALA A 45 0.96 3.57 -9.02
CA ALA A 45 1.52 4.90 -9.19
C ALA A 45 0.44 5.99 -9.18
N TRP A 46 -0.80 5.67 -9.59
CA TRP A 46 -1.93 6.60 -9.55
C TRP A 46 -2.30 7.05 -8.14
N PHE A 47 -1.96 6.30 -7.10
CA PHE A 47 -2.22 6.69 -5.71
C PHE A 47 -1.40 7.89 -5.25
N ALA A 48 -0.35 8.27 -5.98
CA ALA A 48 0.37 9.53 -5.74
C ALA A 48 -0.44 10.76 -6.17
N VAL A 49 -1.51 10.59 -6.95
CA VAL A 49 -2.42 11.68 -7.34
C VAL A 49 -3.45 11.89 -6.22
N PRO A 50 -3.70 13.15 -5.79
CA PRO A 50 -4.65 13.44 -4.72
C PRO A 50 -6.03 12.81 -4.95
N GLY A 51 -6.58 12.17 -3.92
CA GLY A 51 -7.89 11.52 -3.94
C GLY A 51 -7.93 10.11 -4.52
N ARG A 52 -6.95 9.72 -5.35
CA ARG A 52 -6.98 8.44 -6.09
C ARG A 52 -6.83 7.20 -5.21
N ALA A 53 -6.09 7.29 -4.10
CA ALA A 53 -5.98 6.17 -3.16
C ALA A 53 -7.33 5.80 -2.51
N GLY A 54 -8.22 6.78 -2.33
CA GLY A 54 -9.56 6.55 -1.77
C GLY A 54 -10.53 5.84 -2.72
N GLU A 55 -10.16 5.67 -4.00
CA GLU A 55 -10.93 4.90 -4.97
C GLU A 55 -10.77 3.38 -4.78
N VAL A 56 -9.77 2.94 -4.01
CA VAL A 56 -9.58 1.52 -3.69
C VAL A 56 -10.67 1.06 -2.72
N SER A 57 -11.55 0.19 -3.21
CA SER A 57 -12.63 -0.40 -2.43
C SER A 57 -12.47 -1.92 -2.39
N LEU A 58 -12.35 -2.45 -1.17
CA LEU A 58 -12.30 -3.88 -0.91
C LEU A 58 -13.17 -4.20 0.32
N PRO A 59 -14.17 -5.09 0.22
CA PRO A 59 -15.02 -5.42 1.35
C PRO A 59 -14.22 -5.85 2.59
N HIS A 60 -14.57 -5.28 3.75
CA HIS A 60 -13.96 -5.56 5.05
C HIS A 60 -12.48 -5.15 5.23
N ALA A 61 -11.85 -4.52 4.22
CA ALA A 61 -10.50 -4.00 4.35
C ALA A 61 -10.48 -2.60 4.99
N ALA A 62 -9.33 -2.22 5.57
CA ALA A 62 -9.11 -0.85 5.98
C ALA A 62 -8.95 0.06 4.74
N PRO A 63 -9.54 1.28 4.74
CA PRO A 63 -9.37 2.21 3.63
C PRO A 63 -7.92 2.69 3.54
N LEU A 64 -7.47 3.01 2.32
CA LEU A 64 -6.12 3.51 2.08
C LEU A 64 -5.96 5.03 2.30
N ALA A 65 -7.06 5.79 2.23
CA ALA A 65 -7.11 7.25 2.42
C ALA A 65 -8.45 7.68 3.03
#